data_AF-A0AA43C622-F1
#
_entry.id   AF-A0AA43C622-F1
#
_cell.length_a   1.000
_cell.length_b   1.000
_cell.length_c   1.000
_cell.angle_alpha   90.00
_cell.angle_beta   90.00
_cell.angle_gamma   90.00
#
_symmetry.space_group_name_H-M   'P 1'
#
loop_
_entity.id
_entity.type
_entity.pdbx_description
1 polymer ?
#
loop_
_entity_poly.entity_id
_entity_poly.type
_entity_poly.pdbx_seq_one_letter_code
_entity_poly.pdbx_strand_id
1 'polypeptide(L)'
;GSIDRILYYDDQELLKLIKQDSDKDGSFDTVYQYHKGELISSTKDSDGDGKINIWQTYVAGNPEVQTVDENGDGLIDRKIRFNDGAPIESEHDFNKDGKMEIFRRYVNNDILQQKKDLNGDGKFEVITEFENGRPVKQQEDSNLDGHFDTFVTFKDGKPATKDKDTNFDGKIDYFCKFDARGNVDTVEEDLNFCGKVERIKLYRNNVPFKILADENGDGYMETVSLYNNGQIRLQTQDENKDGHPDIKIVFNDDGEKEIVENDSDYDKKIDTWQFFKHQEISKVEKDENGDGNIDLKIFYKNGEKEKILKDSDYNNTFETIHRFNKKEWTVVTEIDGDGDGRFEGCYYFKENKLRCKEMDVNGDGSPDFREHYDENEKTIRTEEKESGFQNFNLTWFYNADETAFRAERDSDGDGLTEIWFFYNNNILTNIEEDTNKDGRPDVWETYDHTEALTSRSRDINYDGVPDLLESNN
;
A
#
# COMPACT_ATOMS: atom_id res chain seq x y z
N GLY A 1 -4.04 -88.01 -5.81
CA GLY A 1 -3.02 -86.96 -5.88
C GLY A 1 -3.39 -86.07 -7.04
N SER A 2 -3.46 -84.77 -6.82
CA SER A 2 -3.46 -83.78 -7.89
C SER A 2 -2.12 -83.82 -8.62
N ILE A 3 -2.12 -83.49 -9.91
CA ILE A 3 -0.88 -83.36 -10.69
C ILE A 3 -0.45 -81.90 -10.57
N ASP A 4 0.53 -81.62 -9.72
CA ASP A 4 0.96 -80.24 -9.46
C ASP A 4 1.92 -79.71 -10.56
N ARG A 5 2.50 -80.62 -11.38
CA ARG A 5 3.42 -80.25 -12.45
C ARG A 5 3.47 -81.30 -13.56
N ILE A 6 3.48 -80.86 -14.83
CA ILE A 6 3.71 -81.71 -16.01
C ILE A 6 4.94 -81.20 -16.76
N LEU A 7 5.87 -82.10 -17.08
CA LEU A 7 7.07 -81.82 -17.87
C LEU A 7 6.92 -82.45 -19.25
N TYR A 8 7.26 -81.70 -20.29
CA TYR A 8 7.33 -82.17 -21.67
C TYR A 8 8.75 -82.04 -22.18
N TYR A 9 9.22 -83.08 -22.87
CA TYR A 9 10.54 -83.15 -23.48
C TYR A 9 10.40 -83.13 -25.01
N ASP A 10 11.44 -82.67 -25.71
CA ASP A 10 11.55 -82.77 -27.16
C ASP A 10 12.09 -84.14 -27.62
N ASP A 11 12.24 -84.32 -28.94
CA ASP A 11 12.71 -85.57 -29.55
C ASP A 11 14.17 -85.91 -29.19
N GLN A 12 14.90 -84.98 -28.57
CA GLN A 12 16.26 -85.14 -28.06
C GLN A 12 16.29 -85.36 -26.54
N GLU A 13 15.14 -85.61 -25.91
CA GLU A 13 14.96 -85.74 -24.46
C GLU A 13 15.34 -84.48 -23.67
N LEU A 14 15.40 -83.32 -24.32
CA LEU A 14 15.63 -82.04 -23.65
C LEU A 14 14.30 -81.43 -23.21
N LEU A 15 14.32 -80.75 -22.06
CA LEU A 15 13.14 -80.09 -21.52
C LEU A 15 12.63 -79.04 -22.51
N LYS A 16 11.33 -79.06 -22.81
CA LYS A 16 10.66 -78.18 -23.78
C LYS A 16 9.58 -77.31 -23.13
N LEU A 17 8.82 -77.87 -22.19
CA LEU A 17 7.68 -77.18 -21.56
C LEU A 17 7.47 -77.71 -20.15
N ILE A 18 7.16 -76.83 -19.20
CA ILE A 18 6.61 -77.19 -17.89
C ILE A 18 5.28 -76.48 -17.74
N LYS A 19 4.23 -77.22 -17.35
CA LYS A 19 3.00 -76.65 -16.82
C LYS A 19 2.96 -76.89 -15.31
N GLN A 20 2.67 -75.86 -14.54
CA GLN A 20 2.69 -75.90 -13.07
C GLN A 20 1.42 -75.30 -12.50
N ASP A 21 0.87 -76.00 -11.52
CA ASP A 21 -0.19 -75.56 -10.63
C ASP A 21 0.49 -75.09 -9.33
N SER A 22 0.67 -73.78 -9.22
CA SER A 22 1.51 -73.10 -8.23
C SER A 22 0.74 -72.81 -6.95
N ASP A 23 -0.58 -72.67 -7.01
CA ASP A 23 -1.48 -72.44 -5.88
C ASP A 23 -2.24 -73.71 -5.43
N LYS A 24 -2.14 -74.79 -6.20
CA LYS A 24 -2.68 -76.13 -5.94
C LYS A 24 -4.20 -76.19 -6.02
N ASP A 25 -4.80 -75.39 -6.89
CA ASP A 25 -6.24 -75.36 -7.10
C ASP A 25 -6.75 -76.41 -8.12
N GLY A 26 -5.82 -77.11 -8.79
CA GLY A 26 -6.10 -78.11 -9.81
C GLY A 26 -6.00 -77.59 -11.26
N SER A 27 -5.69 -76.32 -11.46
CA SER A 27 -5.47 -75.66 -12.74
C SER A 27 -4.00 -75.28 -12.91
N PHE A 28 -3.47 -75.37 -14.14
CA PHE A 28 -2.10 -74.95 -14.40
C PHE A 28 -2.06 -73.43 -14.63
N ASP A 29 -1.70 -72.66 -13.60
CA ASP A 29 -1.59 -71.19 -13.65
C ASP A 29 -0.28 -70.71 -14.30
N THR A 30 0.80 -71.50 -14.23
CA THR A 30 2.12 -71.10 -14.72
C THR A 30 2.63 -72.06 -15.80
N VAL A 31 3.13 -71.50 -16.91
CA VAL A 31 3.73 -72.27 -18.01
C VAL A 31 5.14 -71.77 -18.30
N TYR A 32 6.14 -72.64 -18.24
CA TYR A 32 7.53 -72.35 -18.62
C TYR A 32 7.88 -73.00 -19.95
N GLN A 33 8.52 -72.25 -20.85
CA GLN A 33 8.97 -72.74 -22.16
C GLN A 33 10.49 -72.79 -22.22
N TYR A 34 11.00 -73.86 -22.81
CA TYR A 34 12.42 -74.13 -22.94
C TYR A 34 12.80 -74.34 -24.41
N HIS A 35 13.98 -73.89 -24.81
CA HIS A 35 14.57 -74.17 -26.12
C HIS A 35 15.96 -74.77 -25.94
N LYS A 36 16.18 -75.99 -26.44
CA LYS A 36 17.43 -76.75 -26.27
C LYS A 36 17.85 -76.88 -24.79
N GLY A 37 16.87 -77.01 -23.89
CA GLY A 37 17.08 -77.13 -22.45
C GLY A 37 17.28 -75.82 -21.70
N GLU A 38 17.35 -74.66 -22.37
CA GLU A 38 17.43 -73.35 -21.73
C GLU A 38 16.05 -72.72 -21.57
N LEU A 39 15.77 -72.13 -20.40
CA LEU A 39 14.50 -71.42 -20.15
C LEU A 39 14.48 -70.14 -21.00
N ILE A 40 13.44 -69.97 -21.83
CA ILE A 40 13.29 -68.83 -22.72
C ILE A 40 12.12 -67.92 -22.35
N SER A 41 11.04 -68.47 -21.78
CA SER A 41 9.88 -67.68 -21.36
C SER A 41 9.03 -68.38 -20.29
N SER A 42 8.23 -67.61 -19.59
CA SER A 42 7.14 -68.11 -18.75
C SER A 42 5.92 -67.21 -18.82
N THR A 43 4.74 -67.81 -18.71
CA THR A 43 3.46 -67.10 -18.55
C THR A 43 2.84 -67.48 -17.23
N LYS A 44 2.10 -66.56 -16.62
CA LYS A 44 1.36 -66.80 -15.40
C LYS A 44 -0.01 -66.14 -15.44
N ASP A 45 -1.03 -66.89 -15.06
CA ASP A 45 -2.32 -66.39 -14.58
C ASP A 45 -2.16 -66.19 -13.07
N SER A 46 -2.16 -64.94 -12.61
CA SER A 46 -1.88 -64.61 -11.20
C SER A 46 -3.12 -64.32 -10.36
N ASP A 47 -4.30 -64.21 -10.98
CA ASP A 47 -5.58 -63.96 -10.31
C ASP A 47 -6.57 -65.14 -10.44
N GLY A 48 -6.24 -66.14 -11.26
CA GLY A 48 -6.99 -67.39 -11.41
C GLY A 48 -8.23 -67.25 -12.27
N ASP A 49 -8.33 -66.20 -13.11
CA ASP A 49 -9.50 -65.98 -13.98
C ASP A 49 -9.47 -66.81 -15.28
N GLY A 50 -8.38 -67.57 -15.50
CA GLY A 50 -8.14 -68.39 -16.69
C GLY A 50 -7.49 -67.65 -17.84
N LYS A 51 -7.14 -66.36 -17.68
CA LYS A 51 -6.37 -65.57 -18.64
C LYS A 51 -4.98 -65.31 -18.09
N ILE A 52 -4.00 -65.41 -18.97
CA ILE A 52 -2.64 -65.02 -18.61
C ILE A 52 -2.59 -63.51 -18.42
N ASN A 53 -2.02 -63.07 -17.31
CA ASN A 53 -1.87 -61.66 -16.98
C ASN A 53 -0.40 -61.26 -16.68
N ILE A 54 0.53 -62.23 -16.68
CA ILE A 54 1.98 -62.01 -16.58
C ILE A 54 2.72 -62.80 -17.67
N TRP A 55 3.62 -62.13 -18.38
CA TRP A 55 4.57 -62.76 -19.31
C TRP A 55 6.00 -62.37 -18.93
N GLN A 56 6.93 -63.31 -19.04
CA GLN A 56 8.35 -63.12 -18.74
C GLN A 56 9.21 -63.81 -19.80
N THR A 57 10.23 -63.13 -20.32
CA THR A 57 11.29 -63.73 -21.14
C THR A 57 12.59 -63.86 -20.34
N TYR A 58 13.44 -64.79 -20.76
CA TYR A 58 14.72 -65.07 -20.11
C TYR A 58 15.84 -65.19 -21.15
N VAL A 59 17.04 -64.73 -20.79
CA VAL A 59 18.28 -64.89 -21.55
C VAL A 59 19.35 -65.43 -20.61
N ALA A 60 20.00 -66.54 -20.99
CA ALA A 60 20.99 -67.23 -20.16
C ALA A 60 20.49 -67.55 -18.72
N GLY A 61 19.18 -67.84 -18.59
CA GLY A 61 18.53 -68.14 -17.31
C GLY A 61 18.17 -66.92 -16.45
N ASN A 62 18.58 -65.71 -16.84
CA ASN A 62 18.21 -64.47 -16.16
C ASN A 62 16.95 -63.88 -16.80
N PRO A 63 16.05 -63.24 -16.03
CA PRO A 63 14.91 -62.52 -16.59
C PRO A 63 15.44 -61.40 -17.51
N GLU A 64 14.75 -61.20 -18.63
CA GLU A 64 15.08 -60.19 -19.65
C GLU A 64 13.95 -59.15 -19.76
N VAL A 65 12.70 -59.58 -19.95
CA VAL A 65 11.53 -58.69 -19.99
C VAL A 65 10.36 -59.29 -19.24
N GLN A 66 9.69 -58.51 -18.40
CA GLN A 66 8.40 -58.84 -17.81
C GLN A 66 7.34 -57.88 -18.35
N THR A 67 6.17 -58.39 -18.72
CA THR A 67 4.96 -57.58 -18.97
C THR A 67 3.82 -58.07 -18.11
N VAL A 68 3.02 -57.14 -17.60
CA VAL A 68 1.89 -57.41 -16.71
C VAL A 68 0.68 -56.63 -17.22
N ASP A 69 -0.46 -57.31 -17.29
CA ASP A 69 -1.81 -56.75 -17.45
C ASP A 69 -2.48 -56.90 -16.07
N GLU A 70 -2.59 -55.82 -15.29
CA GLU A 70 -3.07 -55.89 -13.90
C GLU A 70 -4.61 -55.84 -13.81
N ASN A 71 -5.29 -55.33 -14.83
CA ASN A 71 -6.75 -55.16 -14.84
C ASN A 71 -7.49 -56.18 -15.73
N GLY A 72 -6.77 -56.99 -16.51
CA GLY A 72 -7.29 -58.05 -17.36
C GLY A 72 -8.01 -57.56 -18.62
N ASP A 73 -7.72 -56.32 -19.06
CA ASP A 73 -8.34 -55.71 -20.24
C ASP A 73 -7.62 -56.07 -21.56
N GLY A 74 -6.48 -56.75 -21.48
CA GLY A 74 -5.65 -57.16 -22.61
C GLY A 74 -4.60 -56.14 -23.05
N LEU A 75 -4.50 -55.00 -22.37
CA LEU A 75 -3.45 -53.99 -22.54
C LEU A 75 -2.37 -54.20 -21.47
N ILE A 76 -1.13 -53.84 -21.81
CA ILE A 76 -0.01 -54.00 -20.87
C ILE A 76 0.02 -52.79 -19.95
N ASP A 77 -0.14 -53.05 -18.66
CA ASP A 77 -0.10 -52.06 -17.61
C ASP A 77 1.32 -51.73 -17.14
N ARG A 78 2.19 -52.74 -17.16
CA ARG A 78 3.57 -52.59 -16.72
C ARG A 78 4.50 -53.42 -17.56
N LYS A 79 5.62 -52.83 -17.95
CA LYS A 79 6.72 -53.52 -18.63
C LYS A 79 8.03 -53.24 -17.90
N ILE A 80 8.79 -54.28 -17.57
CA ILE A 80 10.09 -54.16 -16.90
C ILE A 80 11.14 -54.85 -17.76
N ARG A 81 12.24 -54.17 -18.05
CA ARG A 81 13.44 -54.74 -18.66
C ARG A 81 14.50 -55.01 -17.60
N PHE A 82 15.19 -56.13 -17.73
CA PHE A 82 16.21 -56.61 -16.81
C PHE A 82 17.53 -56.83 -17.55
N ASN A 83 18.64 -56.67 -16.84
CA ASN A 83 19.97 -57.08 -17.27
C ASN A 83 20.65 -57.83 -16.11
N ASP A 84 21.12 -59.05 -16.37
CA ASP A 84 21.69 -59.94 -15.35
C ASP A 84 20.81 -60.09 -14.09
N GLY A 85 19.48 -60.13 -14.29
CA GLY A 85 18.50 -60.27 -13.21
C GLY A 85 18.14 -58.98 -12.46
N ALA A 86 18.86 -57.88 -12.67
CA ALA A 86 18.53 -56.58 -12.09
C ALA A 86 17.64 -55.75 -13.05
N PRO A 87 16.59 -55.07 -12.57
CA PRO A 87 15.82 -54.15 -13.41
C PRO A 87 16.73 -53.03 -13.92
N ILE A 88 16.58 -52.68 -15.20
CA ILE A 88 17.27 -51.56 -15.83
C ILE A 88 16.27 -50.47 -16.25
N GLU A 89 15.07 -50.85 -16.70
CA GLU A 89 14.03 -49.91 -17.12
C GLU A 89 12.63 -50.45 -16.77
N SER A 90 11.68 -49.57 -16.49
CA SER A 90 10.27 -49.95 -16.37
C SER A 90 9.35 -48.88 -16.94
N GLU A 91 8.28 -49.30 -17.60
CA GLU A 91 7.23 -48.49 -18.19
C GLU A 91 5.92 -48.85 -17.47
N HIS A 92 5.11 -47.85 -17.12
CA HIS A 92 3.85 -48.04 -16.40
C HIS A 92 2.75 -47.20 -17.06
N ASP A 93 1.66 -47.86 -17.38
CA ASP A 93 0.37 -47.27 -17.70
C ASP A 93 -0.36 -46.98 -16.38
N PHE A 94 -0.44 -45.71 -16.03
CA PHE A 94 -1.01 -45.26 -14.77
C PHE A 94 -2.52 -45.05 -14.89
N ASN A 95 -3.00 -44.63 -16.06
CA ASN A 95 -4.42 -44.30 -16.27
C ASN A 95 -5.23 -45.47 -16.87
N LYS A 96 -4.57 -46.56 -17.24
CA LYS A 96 -5.11 -47.80 -17.80
C LYS A 96 -5.76 -47.60 -19.17
N ASP A 97 -5.14 -46.80 -20.04
CA ASP A 97 -5.62 -46.52 -21.40
C ASP A 97 -4.84 -47.22 -22.53
N GLY A 98 -3.79 -47.97 -22.16
CA GLY A 98 -2.89 -48.69 -23.05
C GLY A 98 -1.67 -47.88 -23.49
N LYS A 99 -1.54 -46.62 -23.10
CA LYS A 99 -0.33 -45.83 -23.25
C LYS A 99 0.48 -45.88 -21.96
N MET A 100 1.79 -45.68 -22.08
CA MET A 100 2.68 -45.70 -20.93
C MET A 100 2.99 -44.25 -20.56
N GLU A 101 2.64 -43.81 -19.36
CA GLU A 101 2.91 -42.44 -18.91
C GLU A 101 4.20 -42.36 -18.11
N ILE A 102 4.57 -43.41 -17.37
CA ILE A 102 5.68 -43.35 -16.41
C ILE A 102 6.82 -44.26 -16.86
N PHE A 103 7.99 -43.66 -17.06
CA PHE A 103 9.19 -44.35 -17.50
C PHE A 103 10.26 -44.22 -16.43
N ARG A 104 10.82 -45.32 -15.94
CA ARG A 104 11.88 -45.34 -14.93
C ARG A 104 13.11 -46.04 -15.46
N ARG A 105 14.27 -45.56 -15.05
CA ARG A 105 15.57 -46.21 -15.22
C ARG A 105 16.16 -46.52 -13.86
N TYR A 106 16.86 -47.65 -13.77
CA TYR A 106 17.40 -48.16 -12.53
C TYR A 106 18.91 -48.36 -12.63
N VAL A 107 19.60 -48.18 -11.50
CA VAL A 107 21.01 -48.53 -11.30
C VAL A 107 21.16 -49.11 -9.91
N ASN A 108 21.88 -50.23 -9.77
CA ASN A 108 22.04 -50.92 -8.48
C ASN A 108 20.70 -51.20 -7.76
N ASN A 109 19.63 -51.50 -8.51
CA ASN A 109 18.24 -51.68 -8.04
C ASN A 109 17.53 -50.41 -7.50
N ASP A 110 18.20 -49.26 -7.46
CA ASP A 110 17.57 -47.98 -7.13
C ASP A 110 17.12 -47.26 -8.40
N ILE A 111 16.07 -46.46 -8.31
CA ILE A 111 15.67 -45.56 -9.40
C ILE A 111 16.79 -44.54 -9.57
N LEU A 112 17.26 -44.38 -10.81
CA LEU A 112 18.17 -43.33 -11.25
C LEU A 112 17.39 -42.13 -11.81
N GLN A 113 16.35 -42.41 -12.59
CA GLN A 113 15.56 -41.39 -13.27
C GLN A 113 14.11 -41.86 -13.45
N GLN A 114 13.16 -40.95 -13.31
CA GLN A 114 11.76 -41.12 -13.66
C GLN A 114 11.35 -40.01 -14.62
N LYS A 115 10.65 -40.36 -15.70
CA LYS A 115 10.04 -39.44 -16.64
C LYS A 115 8.54 -39.67 -16.70
N LYS A 116 7.76 -38.61 -16.90
CA LYS A 116 6.31 -38.67 -17.01
C LYS A 116 5.86 -37.97 -18.29
N ASP A 117 5.10 -38.68 -19.12
CA ASP A 117 4.33 -38.18 -20.25
C ASP A 117 2.86 -38.12 -19.80
N LEU A 118 2.43 -36.96 -19.30
CA LEU A 118 1.13 -36.76 -18.67
C LEU A 118 0.02 -36.45 -19.70
N ASN A 119 0.38 -36.00 -20.89
CA ASN A 119 -0.58 -35.66 -21.95
C ASN A 119 -0.63 -36.72 -23.07
N GLY A 120 0.28 -37.70 -23.07
CA GLY A 120 0.34 -38.82 -24.01
C GLY A 120 0.80 -38.43 -25.40
N ASP A 121 1.59 -37.36 -25.54
CA ASP A 121 2.11 -36.84 -26.81
C ASP A 121 3.53 -37.37 -27.17
N GLY A 122 4.15 -38.12 -26.25
CA GLY A 122 5.49 -38.69 -26.39
C GLY A 122 6.64 -37.79 -25.92
N LYS A 123 6.35 -36.57 -25.45
CA LYS A 123 7.28 -35.73 -24.70
C LYS A 123 7.09 -35.97 -23.20
N PHE A 124 8.04 -35.51 -22.41
CA PHE A 124 8.01 -35.72 -20.97
C PHE A 124 7.85 -34.39 -20.26
N GLU A 125 6.70 -34.17 -19.63
CA GLU A 125 6.42 -32.97 -18.85
C GLU A 125 7.24 -32.94 -17.57
N VAL A 126 7.53 -34.10 -16.97
CA VAL A 126 8.27 -34.16 -15.70
C VAL A 126 9.42 -35.13 -15.80
N ILE A 127 10.62 -34.68 -15.45
CA ILE A 127 11.81 -35.51 -15.27
C ILE A 127 12.33 -35.35 -13.86
N THR A 128 12.44 -36.45 -13.13
CA THR A 128 13.03 -36.49 -11.78
C THR A 128 14.26 -37.40 -11.77
N GLU A 129 15.38 -36.91 -11.26
CA GLU A 129 16.62 -37.65 -11.05
C GLU A 129 16.77 -38.02 -9.58
N PHE A 130 17.34 -39.19 -9.32
CA PHE A 130 17.45 -39.78 -7.99
C PHE A 130 18.88 -40.25 -7.72
N GLU A 131 19.33 -40.10 -6.47
CA GLU A 131 20.55 -40.72 -5.95
C GLU A 131 20.22 -41.47 -4.65
N ASN A 132 20.68 -42.72 -4.53
CA ASN A 132 20.43 -43.57 -3.35
C ASN A 132 18.94 -43.62 -2.96
N GLY A 133 18.06 -43.73 -3.96
CA GLY A 133 16.60 -43.78 -3.78
C GLY A 133 15.92 -42.47 -3.38
N ARG A 134 16.64 -41.34 -3.34
CA ARG A 134 16.08 -40.01 -3.00
C ARG A 134 16.15 -39.07 -4.18
N PRO A 135 15.14 -38.20 -4.41
CA PRO A 135 15.22 -37.22 -5.48
C PRO A 135 16.37 -36.26 -5.20
N VAL A 136 17.06 -35.84 -6.27
CA VAL A 136 18.12 -34.83 -6.24
C VAL A 136 17.81 -33.65 -7.16
N LYS A 137 17.06 -33.88 -8.23
CA LYS A 137 16.67 -32.86 -9.21
C LYS A 137 15.32 -33.20 -9.84
N GLN A 138 14.51 -32.20 -10.10
CA GLN A 138 13.30 -32.31 -10.93
C GLN A 138 13.21 -31.14 -11.90
N GLN A 139 12.74 -31.42 -13.10
CA GLN A 139 12.42 -30.45 -14.14
C GLN A 139 10.99 -30.68 -14.60
N GLU A 140 10.25 -29.60 -14.83
CA GLU A 140 8.83 -29.62 -15.18
C GLU A 140 8.54 -28.59 -16.28
N ASP A 141 7.86 -29.05 -17.33
CA ASP A 141 7.29 -28.26 -18.43
C ASP A 141 5.81 -28.12 -18.10
N SER A 142 5.47 -26.99 -17.48
CA SER A 142 4.16 -26.73 -16.92
C SER A 142 3.18 -26.12 -17.93
N ASN A 143 3.69 -25.53 -19.01
CA ASN A 143 2.89 -24.92 -20.08
C ASN A 143 2.75 -25.81 -21.34
N LEU A 144 3.45 -26.95 -21.38
CA LEU A 144 3.44 -27.96 -22.45
C LEU A 144 4.02 -27.47 -23.78
N ASP A 145 4.96 -26.52 -23.76
CA ASP A 145 5.60 -26.01 -24.98
C ASP A 145 6.81 -26.84 -25.44
N GLY A 146 7.27 -27.79 -24.62
CA GLY A 146 8.43 -28.64 -24.85
C GLY A 146 9.73 -28.13 -24.21
N HIS A 147 9.70 -27.01 -23.50
CA HIS A 147 10.80 -26.46 -22.72
C HIS A 147 10.45 -26.50 -21.23
N PHE A 148 11.41 -26.95 -20.40
CA PHE A 148 11.21 -26.94 -18.96
C PHE A 148 11.25 -25.51 -18.41
N ASP A 149 10.24 -25.14 -17.65
CA ASP A 149 10.12 -23.83 -17.01
C ASP A 149 10.32 -23.89 -15.49
N THR A 150 10.15 -25.06 -14.87
CA THR A 150 10.23 -25.23 -13.43
C THR A 150 11.36 -26.20 -13.07
N PHE A 151 12.22 -25.79 -12.16
CA PHE A 151 13.41 -26.54 -11.76
C PHE A 151 13.47 -26.66 -10.24
N VAL A 152 13.58 -27.86 -9.71
CA VAL A 152 13.66 -28.12 -8.27
C VAL A 152 14.94 -28.90 -7.98
N THR A 153 15.72 -28.44 -7.01
CA THR A 153 16.82 -29.23 -6.44
C THR A 153 16.44 -29.75 -5.08
N PHE A 154 16.93 -30.93 -4.73
CA PHE A 154 16.63 -31.59 -3.47
C PHE A 154 17.91 -31.86 -2.68
N LYS A 155 17.83 -31.71 -1.37
CA LYS A 155 18.88 -32.09 -0.42
C LYS A 155 18.27 -33.01 0.64
N ASP A 156 18.86 -34.19 0.82
CA ASP A 156 18.35 -35.22 1.72
C ASP A 156 16.88 -35.61 1.44
N GLY A 157 16.45 -35.55 0.18
CA GLY A 157 15.10 -35.86 -0.27
C GLY A 157 14.06 -34.75 0.00
N LYS A 158 14.49 -33.58 0.51
CA LYS A 158 13.64 -32.40 0.71
C LYS A 158 13.99 -31.33 -0.32
N PRO A 159 13.05 -30.48 -0.74
CA PRO A 159 13.36 -29.38 -1.65
C PRO A 159 14.38 -28.45 -1.01
N ALA A 160 15.37 -28.02 -1.80
CA ALA A 160 16.42 -27.08 -1.41
C ALA A 160 16.27 -25.77 -2.19
N THR A 161 16.02 -25.85 -3.50
CA THR A 161 15.64 -24.70 -4.33
C THR A 161 14.47 -25.04 -5.26
N LYS A 162 13.70 -24.03 -5.65
CA LYS A 162 12.71 -24.08 -6.70
C LYS A 162 12.76 -22.81 -7.53
N ASP A 163 13.20 -22.95 -8.77
CA ASP A 163 13.38 -21.86 -9.71
C ASP A 163 12.34 -22.00 -10.83
N LYS A 164 11.76 -20.88 -11.29
CA LYS A 164 10.75 -20.88 -12.34
C LYS A 164 10.93 -19.73 -13.33
N ASP A 165 10.67 -20.03 -14.58
CA ASP A 165 10.30 -19.08 -15.63
C ASP A 165 8.76 -18.95 -15.62
N THR A 166 8.23 -17.85 -15.10
CA THR A 166 6.79 -17.67 -14.92
C THR A 166 6.12 -17.00 -16.11
N ASN A 167 6.88 -16.34 -16.98
CA ASN A 167 6.37 -15.71 -18.22
C ASN A 167 6.65 -16.55 -19.49
N PHE A 168 7.43 -17.63 -19.36
CA PHE A 168 7.82 -18.56 -20.41
C PHE A 168 8.68 -17.94 -21.52
N ASP A 169 9.57 -17.02 -21.16
CA ASP A 169 10.49 -16.36 -22.10
C ASP A 169 11.87 -17.02 -22.23
N GLY A 170 12.11 -18.08 -21.45
CA GLY A 170 13.35 -18.84 -21.37
C GLY A 170 14.31 -18.34 -20.29
N LYS A 171 13.94 -17.35 -19.48
CA LYS A 171 14.72 -16.86 -18.34
C LYS A 171 13.97 -17.07 -17.03
N ILE A 172 14.71 -17.50 -16.01
CA ILE A 172 14.14 -17.67 -14.68
C ILE A 172 13.91 -16.29 -14.05
N ASP A 173 12.69 -16.04 -13.60
CA ASP A 173 12.26 -14.80 -12.93
C ASP A 173 11.80 -15.04 -11.47
N TYR A 174 11.64 -16.29 -11.05
CA TYR A 174 11.24 -16.67 -9.71
C TYR A 174 12.26 -17.63 -9.10
N PHE A 175 12.79 -17.29 -7.94
CA PHE A 175 13.76 -18.10 -7.22
C PHE A 175 13.28 -18.35 -5.80
N CYS A 176 13.19 -19.61 -5.38
CA CYS A 176 12.76 -19.97 -4.03
C CYS A 176 13.80 -20.87 -3.37
N LYS A 177 14.17 -20.53 -2.13
CA LYS A 177 15.07 -21.31 -1.28
C LYS A 177 14.29 -21.86 -0.09
N PHE A 178 14.59 -23.11 0.26
CA PHE A 178 13.96 -23.81 1.37
C PHE A 178 14.94 -24.05 2.52
N ASP A 179 14.42 -24.08 3.75
CA ASP A 179 15.18 -24.45 4.93
C ASP A 179 15.44 -25.98 4.99
N ALA A 180 16.27 -26.44 5.94
CA ALA A 180 16.55 -27.87 6.12
C ALA A 180 15.32 -28.73 6.50
N ARG A 181 14.20 -28.10 6.87
CA ARG A 181 12.92 -28.77 7.15
C ARG A 181 12.06 -28.88 5.89
N GLY A 182 12.37 -28.14 4.83
CA GLY A 182 11.60 -28.05 3.58
C GLY A 182 10.56 -26.93 3.60
N ASN A 183 10.63 -25.99 4.55
CA ASN A 183 9.80 -24.80 4.57
C ASN A 183 10.42 -23.71 3.69
N VAL A 184 9.60 -22.80 3.18
CA VAL A 184 10.09 -21.63 2.43
C VAL A 184 10.92 -20.76 3.38
N ASP A 185 12.13 -20.40 2.94
CA ASP A 185 13.05 -19.52 3.66
C ASP A 185 13.11 -18.15 2.96
N THR A 186 13.39 -18.15 1.65
CA THR A 186 13.53 -16.93 0.86
C THR A 186 12.88 -17.10 -0.51
N VAL A 187 12.22 -16.06 -1.00
CA VAL A 187 11.72 -15.96 -2.38
C VAL A 187 12.23 -14.66 -2.99
N GLU A 188 12.85 -14.74 -4.17
CA GLU A 188 13.35 -13.62 -4.97
C GLU A 188 12.56 -13.60 -6.29
N GLU A 189 12.06 -12.42 -6.70
CA GLU A 189 11.17 -12.25 -7.86
C GLU A 189 11.64 -11.08 -8.74
N ASP A 190 11.84 -11.34 -10.03
CA ASP A 190 11.96 -10.37 -11.12
C ASP A 190 10.55 -10.14 -11.68
N LEU A 191 9.92 -9.06 -11.26
CA LEU A 191 8.50 -8.80 -11.50
C LEU A 191 8.24 -8.19 -12.88
N ASN A 192 9.25 -7.55 -13.46
CA ASN A 192 9.15 -6.88 -14.75
C ASN A 192 9.88 -7.64 -15.88
N PHE A 193 10.51 -8.76 -15.55
CA PHE A 193 11.25 -9.67 -16.45
C PHE A 193 12.48 -9.01 -17.11
N CYS A 194 13.13 -8.07 -16.40
CA CYS A 194 14.29 -7.35 -16.92
C CYS A 194 15.63 -8.07 -16.64
N GLY A 195 15.62 -9.14 -15.85
CA GLY A 195 16.78 -9.87 -15.36
C GLY A 195 17.33 -9.35 -14.03
N LYS A 196 16.63 -8.46 -13.34
CA LYS A 196 16.96 -7.99 -11.99
C LYS A 196 15.83 -8.38 -11.04
N VAL A 197 16.18 -8.68 -9.80
CA VAL A 197 15.19 -8.99 -8.78
C VAL A 197 14.64 -7.67 -8.25
N GLU A 198 13.32 -7.46 -8.32
CA GLU A 198 12.66 -6.31 -7.70
C GLU A 198 12.09 -6.61 -6.32
N ARG A 199 11.95 -7.90 -5.94
CA ARG A 199 11.37 -8.24 -4.65
C ARG A 199 12.01 -9.45 -3.99
N ILE A 200 12.36 -9.29 -2.72
CA ILE A 200 12.90 -10.36 -1.87
C ILE A 200 12.00 -10.53 -0.65
N LYS A 201 11.40 -11.71 -0.48
CA LYS A 201 10.57 -12.09 0.66
C LYS A 201 11.29 -13.08 1.55
N LEU A 202 11.37 -12.76 2.84
CA LEU A 202 11.97 -13.60 3.88
C LEU A 202 10.88 -14.19 4.77
N TYR A 203 10.94 -15.51 4.97
CA TYR A 203 9.91 -16.28 5.65
C TYR A 203 10.41 -16.83 7.00
N ARG A 204 9.48 -16.97 7.93
CA ARG A 204 9.68 -17.68 9.20
C ARG A 204 8.43 -18.49 9.48
N ASN A 205 8.58 -19.81 9.65
CA ASN A 205 7.45 -20.73 9.80
C ASN A 205 6.41 -20.61 8.66
N ASN A 206 6.87 -20.47 7.42
CA ASN A 206 6.04 -20.27 6.21
C ASN A 206 5.20 -18.98 6.18
N VAL A 207 5.46 -18.01 7.06
CA VAL A 207 4.84 -16.68 7.04
C VAL A 207 5.92 -15.63 6.72
N PRO A 208 5.70 -14.69 5.80
CA PRO A 208 6.66 -13.63 5.53
C PRO A 208 6.79 -12.73 6.76
N PHE A 209 8.01 -12.44 7.19
CA PHE A 209 8.29 -11.50 8.29
C PHE A 209 9.04 -10.25 7.81
N LYS A 210 9.64 -10.30 6.61
CA LYS A 210 10.35 -9.18 6.01
C LYS A 210 10.24 -9.25 4.48
N ILE A 211 10.00 -8.12 3.84
CA ILE A 211 10.01 -7.96 2.38
C ILE A 211 10.91 -6.78 2.05
N LEU A 212 11.79 -6.96 1.07
CA LEU A 212 12.57 -5.91 0.44
C LEU A 212 12.05 -5.71 -0.99
N ALA A 213 11.94 -4.46 -1.43
CA ALA A 213 11.45 -4.12 -2.76
C ALA A 213 12.24 -2.96 -3.38
N ASP A 214 12.48 -3.08 -4.68
CA ASP A 214 12.92 -2.05 -5.62
C ASP A 214 11.69 -1.59 -6.39
N GLU A 215 11.11 -0.45 -6.01
CA GLU A 215 9.87 0.05 -6.62
C GLU A 215 10.16 0.87 -7.88
N ASN A 216 11.37 1.43 -8.01
CA ASN A 216 11.75 2.29 -9.13
C ASN A 216 12.56 1.57 -10.23
N GLY A 217 12.98 0.32 -10.00
CA GLY A 217 13.68 -0.55 -10.95
C GLY A 217 15.17 -0.24 -11.14
N ASP A 218 15.79 0.48 -10.21
CA ASP A 218 17.17 0.93 -10.35
C ASP A 218 18.21 -0.09 -9.83
N GLY A 219 17.75 -1.17 -9.19
CA GLY A 219 18.54 -2.25 -8.61
C GLY A 219 18.90 -2.05 -7.14
N TYR A 220 18.45 -0.97 -6.51
CA TYR A 220 18.50 -0.77 -5.06
C TYR A 220 17.18 -1.23 -4.42
N MET A 221 17.23 -1.77 -3.22
CA MET A 221 16.03 -2.21 -2.48
C MET A 221 15.69 -1.15 -1.43
N GLU A 222 15.20 -0.01 -1.87
CA GLU A 222 14.88 1.15 -1.02
C GLU A 222 13.81 0.80 0.01
N THR A 223 12.83 -0.02 -0.37
CA THR A 223 11.67 -0.29 0.46
C THR A 223 11.87 -1.56 1.28
N VAL A 224 11.78 -1.43 2.61
CA VAL A 224 11.82 -2.56 3.55
C VAL A 224 10.55 -2.59 4.38
N SER A 225 9.77 -3.66 4.26
CA SER A 225 8.55 -3.90 5.04
C SER A 225 8.76 -5.03 6.06
N LEU A 226 8.37 -4.81 7.31
CA LEU A 226 8.39 -5.78 8.39
C LEU A 226 6.98 -6.20 8.79
N TYR A 227 6.81 -7.50 8.99
CA TYR A 227 5.54 -8.12 9.31
C TYR A 227 5.63 -8.84 10.66
N ASN A 228 4.56 -8.75 11.44
CA ASN A 228 4.36 -9.53 12.65
C ASN A 228 3.04 -10.31 12.53
N ASN A 229 3.11 -11.63 12.67
CA ASN A 229 1.96 -12.54 12.49
C ASN A 229 1.18 -12.32 11.18
N GLY A 230 1.88 -11.98 10.09
CA GLY A 230 1.28 -11.75 8.77
C GLY A 230 0.70 -10.35 8.54
N GLN A 231 0.67 -9.48 9.56
CA GLN A 231 0.28 -8.08 9.42
C GLN A 231 1.51 -7.18 9.34
N ILE A 232 1.49 -6.18 8.45
CA ILE A 232 2.56 -5.19 8.34
C ILE A 232 2.59 -4.31 9.61
N ARG A 233 3.80 -3.96 10.07
CA ARG A 233 4.02 -3.14 11.26
C ARG A 233 4.91 -1.94 11.02
N LEU A 234 5.87 -2.09 10.12
CA LEU A 234 6.83 -1.06 9.79
C LEU A 234 7.16 -1.16 8.31
N GLN A 235 7.22 -0.04 7.63
CA GLN A 235 7.82 0.08 6.31
C GLN A 235 8.81 1.24 6.34
N THR A 236 9.95 1.09 5.70
CA THR A 236 10.96 2.15 5.56
C THR A 236 11.36 2.28 4.11
N GLN A 237 11.70 3.49 3.65
CA GLN A 237 12.19 3.77 2.30
C GLN A 237 13.45 4.62 2.38
N ASP A 238 14.49 4.25 1.66
CA ASP A 238 15.76 4.97 1.52
C ASP A 238 15.89 5.43 0.05
N GLU A 239 15.38 6.62 -0.24
CA GLU A 239 15.27 7.18 -1.58
C GLU A 239 16.62 7.68 -2.11
N ASN A 240 17.50 8.14 -1.22
CA ASN A 240 18.82 8.69 -1.59
C ASN A 240 19.96 7.64 -1.61
N LYS A 241 19.69 6.41 -1.13
CA LYS A 241 20.60 5.25 -1.08
C LYS A 241 21.81 5.43 -0.17
N ASP A 242 21.66 6.18 0.91
CA ASP A 242 22.75 6.42 1.87
C ASP A 242 22.79 5.37 3.00
N GLY A 243 21.83 4.45 3.03
CA GLY A 243 21.69 3.39 4.03
C GLY A 243 20.86 3.80 5.27
N HIS A 244 20.33 5.01 5.30
CA HIS A 244 19.41 5.51 6.31
C HIS A 244 18.04 5.75 5.65
N PRO A 245 16.95 5.21 6.22
CA PRO A 245 15.65 5.47 5.62
C PRO A 245 15.20 6.91 5.81
N ASP A 246 14.76 7.51 4.71
CA ASP A 246 14.20 8.86 4.62
C ASP A 246 12.72 8.85 5.03
N ILE A 247 11.98 7.81 4.64
CA ILE A 247 10.58 7.61 5.00
C ILE A 247 10.45 6.43 5.94
N LYS A 248 9.66 6.59 7.01
CA LYS A 248 9.29 5.51 7.93
C LYS A 248 7.80 5.54 8.22
N ILE A 249 7.12 4.44 7.90
CA ILE A 249 5.68 4.26 8.04
C ILE A 249 5.42 3.22 9.13
N VAL A 250 4.73 3.63 10.19
CA VAL A 250 4.32 2.76 11.31
C VAL A 250 2.85 2.39 11.13
N PHE A 251 2.53 1.11 11.31
CA PHE A 251 1.18 0.57 11.17
C PHE A 251 0.63 0.04 12.50
N ASN A 252 -0.67 0.24 12.73
CA ASN A 252 -1.39 -0.22 13.91
C ASN A 252 -1.68 -1.75 13.89
N ASP A 253 -2.40 -2.26 14.89
CA ASP A 253 -2.76 -3.68 15.00
C ASP A 253 -3.65 -4.21 13.87
N ASP A 254 -4.34 -3.33 13.17
CA ASP A 254 -5.20 -3.68 12.04
C ASP A 254 -4.47 -3.58 10.69
N GLY A 255 -3.18 -3.17 10.70
CA GLY A 255 -2.38 -2.95 9.50
C GLY A 255 -2.69 -1.62 8.82
N GLU A 256 -3.32 -0.68 9.52
CA GLU A 256 -3.57 0.68 9.03
C GLU A 256 -2.43 1.62 9.39
N LYS A 257 -2.16 2.64 8.56
CA LYS A 257 -1.12 3.63 8.88
C LYS A 257 -1.49 4.35 10.18
N GLU A 258 -0.51 4.51 11.06
CA GLU A 258 -0.62 5.27 12.31
C GLU A 258 0.20 6.56 12.20
N ILE A 259 1.46 6.43 11.80
CA ILE A 259 2.41 7.56 11.68
C ILE A 259 3.27 7.36 10.43
N VAL A 260 3.51 8.45 9.70
CA VAL A 260 4.56 8.54 8.67
C VAL A 260 5.55 9.61 9.11
N GLU A 261 6.82 9.24 9.20
CA GLU A 261 7.97 10.10 9.50
C GLU A 261 8.75 10.29 8.20
N ASN A 262 9.12 11.53 7.86
CA ASN A 262 9.83 11.88 6.63
C ASN A 262 11.00 12.83 6.91
N ASP A 263 12.18 12.46 6.44
CA ASP A 263 13.35 13.31 6.25
C ASP A 263 13.34 13.82 4.80
N SER A 264 12.87 15.05 4.61
CA SER A 264 12.58 15.62 3.29
C SER A 264 13.83 16.22 2.61
N ASP A 265 14.87 16.53 3.38
CA ASP A 265 16.11 17.17 2.90
C ASP A 265 17.35 16.28 2.99
N TYR A 266 17.18 15.05 3.49
CA TYR A 266 18.18 14.00 3.58
C TYR A 266 19.33 14.30 4.56
N ASP A 267 19.05 15.05 5.63
CA ASP A 267 20.02 15.39 6.67
C ASP A 267 20.12 14.35 7.81
N LYS A 268 19.33 13.27 7.73
CA LYS A 268 19.16 12.16 8.69
C LYS A 268 18.35 12.53 9.92
N LYS A 269 17.65 13.66 9.91
CA LYS A 269 16.67 14.02 10.91
C LYS A 269 15.31 14.08 10.23
N ILE A 270 14.32 13.54 10.92
CA ILE A 270 12.95 13.67 10.47
C ILE A 270 12.53 15.13 10.63
N ASP A 271 11.96 15.71 9.58
CA ASP A 271 11.42 17.07 9.58
C ASP A 271 9.89 17.09 9.47
N THR A 272 9.26 16.00 9.04
CA THR A 272 7.81 15.94 8.83
C THR A 272 7.21 14.68 9.43
N TRP A 273 6.12 14.85 10.18
CA TRP A 273 5.33 13.77 10.78
C TRP A 273 3.87 13.89 10.35
N GLN A 274 3.30 12.80 9.85
CA GLN A 274 1.88 12.71 9.52
C GLN A 274 1.23 11.64 10.38
N PHE A 275 0.12 11.98 11.05
CA PHE A 275 -0.60 11.10 11.97
C PHE A 275 -1.94 10.73 11.38
N PHE A 276 -2.26 9.44 11.38
CA PHE A 276 -3.45 8.88 10.76
C PHE A 276 -4.43 8.33 11.80
N LYS A 277 -5.73 8.45 11.52
CA LYS A 277 -6.83 7.82 12.27
C LYS A 277 -7.86 7.32 11.28
N HIS A 278 -8.20 6.02 11.36
CA HIS A 278 -9.12 5.38 10.40
C HIS A 278 -8.72 5.63 8.95
N GLN A 279 -7.42 5.49 8.63
CA GLN A 279 -6.83 5.74 7.30
C GLN A 279 -6.92 7.17 6.76
N GLU A 280 -7.41 8.14 7.54
CA GLU A 280 -7.40 9.56 7.20
C GLU A 280 -6.31 10.32 7.99
N ILE A 281 -5.72 11.34 7.38
CA ILE A 281 -4.78 12.23 8.08
C ILE A 281 -5.58 12.99 9.15
N SER A 282 -5.07 12.96 10.38
CA SER A 282 -5.63 13.67 11.53
C SER A 282 -4.76 14.86 11.95
N LYS A 283 -3.44 14.77 11.75
CA LYS A 283 -2.47 15.81 12.11
C LYS A 283 -1.24 15.72 11.22
N VAL A 284 -0.66 16.86 10.87
CA VAL A 284 0.69 16.99 10.30
C VAL A 284 1.50 17.90 11.20
N GLU A 285 2.74 17.51 11.50
CA GLU A 285 3.72 18.33 12.22
C GLU A 285 4.96 18.48 11.34
N LYS A 286 5.57 19.67 11.33
CA LYS A 286 6.76 19.95 10.53
C LYS A 286 7.74 20.84 11.30
N ASP A 287 9.01 20.47 11.25
CA ASP A 287 10.19 21.29 11.54
C ASP A 287 10.59 21.96 10.22
N GLU A 288 10.42 23.28 10.11
CA GLU A 288 10.70 24.03 8.89
C GLU A 288 12.14 24.56 8.84
N ASN A 289 12.81 24.68 9.99
CA ASN A 289 14.15 25.29 10.10
C ASN A 289 15.28 24.27 10.42
N GLY A 290 14.94 23.02 10.73
CA GLY A 290 15.86 21.92 11.02
C GLY A 290 16.48 21.96 12.43
N ASP A 291 15.87 22.69 13.37
CA ASP A 291 16.36 22.86 14.73
C ASP A 291 15.91 21.77 15.71
N GLY A 292 15.02 20.87 15.26
CA GLY A 292 14.46 19.75 16.02
C GLY A 292 13.16 20.08 16.75
N ASN A 293 12.65 21.30 16.65
CA ASN A 293 11.34 21.71 17.18
C ASN A 293 10.30 21.80 16.05
N ILE A 294 9.03 21.76 16.44
CA ILE A 294 7.92 21.78 15.47
C ILE A 294 7.47 23.21 15.26
N ASP A 295 7.63 23.70 14.04
CA ASP A 295 7.24 25.05 13.63
C ASP A 295 5.81 25.11 13.09
N LEU A 296 5.30 24.00 12.57
CA LEU A 296 3.98 23.95 11.94
C LEU A 296 3.18 22.74 12.42
N LYS A 297 1.94 22.97 12.83
CA LYS A 297 0.96 21.92 13.14
C LYS A 297 -0.33 22.13 12.37
N ILE A 298 -0.73 21.16 11.55
CA ILE A 298 -1.98 21.18 10.80
C ILE A 298 -2.89 20.09 11.35
N PHE A 299 -4.09 20.44 11.77
CA PHE A 299 -5.11 19.52 12.28
C PHE A 299 -6.20 19.32 11.24
N TYR A 300 -6.64 18.07 11.10
CA TYR A 300 -7.66 17.67 10.15
C TYR A 300 -8.85 17.02 10.85
N LYS A 301 -10.04 17.22 10.29
CA LYS A 301 -11.28 16.63 10.75
C LYS A 301 -12.17 16.31 9.55
N ASN A 302 -12.55 15.05 9.40
CA ASN A 302 -13.33 14.55 8.26
C ASN A 302 -12.67 14.90 6.90
N GLY A 303 -11.35 14.73 6.79
CA GLY A 303 -10.58 15.06 5.59
C GLY A 303 -10.30 16.54 5.32
N GLU A 304 -10.91 17.47 6.05
CA GLU A 304 -10.71 18.93 5.87
C GLU A 304 -9.81 19.52 6.97
N LYS A 305 -9.09 20.60 6.67
CA LYS A 305 -8.30 21.32 7.68
C LYS A 305 -9.24 21.93 8.71
N GLU A 306 -8.99 21.68 10.00
CA GLU A 306 -9.74 22.29 11.11
C GLU A 306 -8.98 23.51 11.67
N LYS A 307 -7.66 23.36 11.87
CA LYS A 307 -6.79 24.37 12.47
C LYS A 307 -5.35 24.24 11.97
N ILE A 308 -4.65 25.35 11.81
CA ILE A 308 -3.19 25.40 11.67
C ILE A 308 -2.61 26.22 12.83
N LEU A 309 -1.51 25.76 13.41
CA LEU A 309 -0.66 26.51 14.33
C LEU A 309 0.69 26.70 13.67
N LYS A 310 1.22 27.92 13.67
CA LYS A 310 2.52 28.24 13.10
C LYS A 310 3.35 29.08 14.06
N ASP A 311 4.58 28.64 14.27
CA ASP A 311 5.70 29.38 14.86
C ASP A 311 6.51 29.98 13.70
N SER A 312 6.37 31.27 13.45
CA SER A 312 6.97 31.95 12.29
C SER A 312 8.31 32.60 12.63
N ASP A 313 8.60 32.82 13.90
CA ASP A 313 9.85 33.42 14.36
C ASP A 313 10.82 32.40 15.00
N TYR A 314 10.41 31.14 15.07
CA TYR A 314 11.18 29.98 15.54
C TYR A 314 11.57 30.08 17.01
N ASN A 315 10.65 30.57 17.85
CA ASN A 315 10.91 30.80 19.27
C ASN A 315 10.32 29.71 20.20
N ASN A 316 9.76 28.64 19.63
CA ASN A 316 9.02 27.54 20.28
C ASN A 316 7.62 27.88 20.79
N THR A 317 7.03 28.97 20.31
CA THR A 317 5.64 29.35 20.59
C THR A 317 4.88 29.53 19.28
N PHE A 318 3.60 29.18 19.27
CA PHE A 318 2.79 29.27 18.05
C PHE A 318 2.00 30.58 18.08
N GLU A 319 2.58 31.66 17.56
CA GLU A 319 1.95 32.98 17.51
C GLU A 319 0.84 33.06 16.46
N THR A 320 0.90 32.26 15.39
CA THR A 320 -0.10 32.34 14.31
C THR A 320 -1.05 31.13 14.33
N ILE A 321 -2.36 31.39 14.39
CA ILE A 321 -3.41 30.38 14.35
C ILE A 321 -4.34 30.62 13.17
N HIS A 322 -4.48 29.65 12.26
CA HIS A 322 -5.54 29.67 11.24
C HIS A 322 -6.67 28.72 11.65
N ARG A 323 -7.92 29.18 11.63
CA ARG A 323 -9.13 28.39 11.93
C ARG A 323 -10.05 28.30 10.72
N PHE A 324 -10.49 27.09 10.41
CA PHE A 324 -11.35 26.80 9.25
C PHE A 324 -12.77 26.35 9.65
N ASN A 325 -13.06 26.27 10.96
CA ASN A 325 -14.30 25.74 11.50
C ASN A 325 -15.36 26.83 11.84
N LYS A 326 -15.18 28.06 11.36
CA LYS A 326 -16.09 29.19 11.59
C LYS A 326 -17.08 29.31 10.44
N LYS A 327 -18.37 29.07 10.68
CA LYS A 327 -19.41 28.99 9.62
C LYS A 327 -19.48 30.22 8.70
N GLU A 328 -19.15 31.41 9.19
CA GLU A 328 -19.24 32.67 8.44
C GLU A 328 -18.02 32.96 7.57
N TRP A 329 -16.89 32.33 7.87
CA TRP A 329 -15.57 32.65 7.32
C TRP A 329 -14.91 31.41 6.72
N THR A 330 -14.27 31.56 5.57
CA THR A 330 -13.47 30.47 4.99
C THR A 330 -12.24 30.19 5.84
N VAL A 331 -11.62 31.25 6.38
CA VAL A 331 -10.53 31.13 7.37
C VAL A 331 -10.50 32.37 8.25
N VAL A 332 -10.18 32.17 9.53
CA VAL A 332 -9.83 33.24 10.47
C VAL A 332 -8.37 33.05 10.87
N THR A 333 -7.56 34.10 10.76
CA THR A 333 -6.16 34.11 11.20
C THR A 333 -6.05 34.96 12.45
N GLU A 334 -5.56 34.37 13.53
CA GLU A 334 -5.34 35.01 14.83
C GLU A 334 -3.82 35.08 15.05
N ILE A 335 -3.30 36.22 15.52
CA ILE A 335 -1.87 36.47 15.75
C ILE A 335 -1.68 36.90 17.21
N ASP A 336 -0.85 36.17 17.96
CA ASP A 336 -0.40 36.38 19.35
C ASP A 336 1.12 36.55 19.35
N GLY A 337 1.60 37.67 18.80
CA GLY A 337 3.00 37.92 18.47
C GLY A 337 3.90 38.13 19.69
N ASP A 338 3.34 38.44 20.86
CA ASP A 338 4.11 38.58 22.10
C ASP A 338 3.99 37.37 23.04
N GLY A 339 3.09 36.42 22.72
CA GLY A 339 2.92 35.15 23.41
C GLY A 339 2.20 35.26 24.76
N ASP A 340 1.45 36.34 24.99
CA ASP A 340 0.72 36.56 26.24
C ASP A 340 -0.64 35.82 26.30
N GLY A 341 -1.06 35.20 25.18
CA GLY A 341 -2.32 34.47 25.03
C GLY A 341 -3.50 35.32 24.56
N ARG A 342 -3.27 36.60 24.26
CA ARG A 342 -4.20 37.53 23.61
C ARG A 342 -3.78 37.69 22.15
N PHE A 343 -4.70 38.16 21.32
CA PHE A 343 -4.41 38.31 19.89
C PHE A 343 -4.30 39.79 19.56
N GLU A 344 -3.12 40.24 19.10
CA GLU A 344 -2.93 41.61 18.58
C GLU A 344 -3.69 41.79 17.27
N GLY A 345 -3.93 40.72 16.51
CA GLY A 345 -4.56 40.80 15.20
C GLY A 345 -5.45 39.60 14.88
N CYS A 346 -6.67 39.86 14.42
CA CYS A 346 -7.58 38.86 13.87
C CYS A 346 -8.01 39.25 12.45
N TYR A 347 -7.82 38.36 11.48
CA TYR A 347 -8.09 38.58 10.06
C TYR A 347 -9.10 37.56 9.56
N TYR A 348 -10.19 38.05 8.97
CA TYR A 348 -11.34 37.24 8.57
C TYR A 348 -11.46 37.23 7.05
N PHE A 349 -11.42 36.01 6.49
CA PHE A 349 -11.43 35.80 5.05
C PHE A 349 -12.69 35.05 4.62
N LYS A 350 -13.22 35.42 3.46
CA LYS A 350 -14.31 34.70 2.79
C LYS A 350 -13.95 34.53 1.31
N GLU A 351 -13.98 33.30 0.83
CA GLU A 351 -13.58 32.95 -0.55
C GLU A 351 -12.17 33.46 -0.88
N ASN A 352 -11.23 33.31 0.08
CA ASN A 352 -9.83 33.76 0.01
C ASN A 352 -9.61 35.27 -0.13
N LYS A 353 -10.63 36.10 0.11
CA LYS A 353 -10.50 37.56 0.14
C LYS A 353 -10.69 38.08 1.55
N LEU A 354 -9.90 39.08 1.94
CA LEU A 354 -10.04 39.74 3.24
C LEU A 354 -11.38 40.48 3.30
N ARG A 355 -12.08 40.36 4.43
CA ARG A 355 -13.40 40.99 4.65
C ARG A 355 -13.46 41.81 5.91
N CYS A 356 -12.73 41.38 6.93
CA CYS A 356 -12.60 42.12 8.17
C CYS A 356 -11.19 41.91 8.71
N LYS A 357 -10.61 42.95 9.30
CA LYS A 357 -9.46 42.82 10.21
C LYS A 357 -9.77 43.55 11.51
N GLU A 358 -9.32 42.99 12.61
CA GLU A 358 -9.41 43.53 13.96
C GLU A 358 -7.99 43.61 14.54
N MET A 359 -7.68 44.69 15.25
CA MET A 359 -6.40 44.92 15.89
C MET A 359 -6.59 45.39 17.32
N ASP A 360 -5.90 44.75 18.27
CA ASP A 360 -5.73 45.21 19.64
C ASP A 360 -4.39 45.96 19.73
N VAL A 361 -4.47 47.28 19.78
CA VAL A 361 -3.31 48.17 19.71
C VAL A 361 -2.76 48.43 21.12
N ASN A 362 -3.63 48.37 22.13
CA ASN A 362 -3.31 48.69 23.51
C ASN A 362 -2.99 47.44 24.37
N GLY A 363 -3.24 46.24 23.86
CA GLY A 363 -2.96 44.95 24.51
C GLY A 363 -3.97 44.56 25.60
N ASP A 364 -5.16 45.18 25.63
CA ASP A 364 -6.16 44.93 26.67
C ASP A 364 -6.94 43.62 26.48
N GLY A 365 -6.76 42.94 25.33
CA GLY A 365 -7.43 41.72 24.91
C GLY A 365 -8.70 41.97 24.10
N SER A 366 -9.03 43.23 23.78
CA SER A 366 -10.20 43.63 23.00
C SER A 366 -9.78 44.57 21.87
N PRO A 367 -10.28 44.38 20.65
CA PRO A 367 -9.83 45.16 19.51
C PRO A 367 -10.10 46.67 19.69
N ASP A 368 -9.09 47.48 19.40
CA ASP A 368 -9.18 48.94 19.34
C ASP A 368 -9.55 49.45 17.95
N PHE A 369 -9.24 48.67 16.92
CA PHE A 369 -9.43 49.04 15.53
C PHE A 369 -10.05 47.88 14.76
N ARG A 370 -11.08 48.16 13.97
CA ARG A 370 -11.65 47.20 13.02
C ARG A 370 -11.81 47.84 11.65
N GLU A 371 -11.43 47.14 10.60
CA GLU A 371 -11.64 47.58 9.22
C GLU A 371 -12.39 46.52 8.42
N HIS A 372 -13.38 46.97 7.65
CA HIS A 372 -14.25 46.15 6.82
C HIS A 372 -13.98 46.43 5.34
N TYR A 373 -13.97 45.37 4.55
CA TYR A 373 -13.65 45.41 3.12
C TYR A 373 -14.80 44.90 2.25
N ASP A 374 -14.93 45.48 1.06
CA ASP A 374 -15.87 45.01 0.03
C ASP A 374 -15.36 43.77 -0.73
N GLU A 375 -16.10 43.35 -1.76
CA GLU A 375 -15.73 42.20 -2.59
C GLU A 375 -14.43 42.36 -3.38
N ASN A 376 -13.97 43.60 -3.57
CA ASN A 376 -12.73 43.97 -4.24
C ASN A 376 -11.59 44.30 -3.27
N GLU A 377 -11.78 44.01 -1.97
CA GLU A 377 -10.82 44.27 -0.90
C GLU A 377 -10.52 45.76 -0.69
N LYS A 378 -11.47 46.63 -1.08
CA LYS A 378 -11.44 48.07 -0.78
C LYS A 378 -12.08 48.34 0.57
N THR A 379 -11.52 49.28 1.31
CA THR A 379 -12.07 49.69 2.61
C THR A 379 -13.42 50.36 2.43
N ILE A 380 -14.43 49.89 3.17
CA ILE A 380 -15.77 50.48 3.18
C ILE A 380 -16.12 51.11 4.52
N ARG A 381 -15.53 50.61 5.61
CA ARG A 381 -15.80 51.08 6.96
C ARG A 381 -14.63 50.77 7.90
N THR A 382 -14.27 51.73 8.74
CA THR A 382 -13.40 51.49 9.91
C THR A 382 -14.16 51.84 11.19
N GLU A 383 -13.86 51.13 12.27
CA GLU A 383 -14.40 51.34 13.62
C GLU A 383 -13.20 51.48 14.57
N GLU A 384 -13.19 52.52 15.40
CA GLU A 384 -12.11 52.86 16.34
C GLU A 384 -12.66 52.99 17.76
N LYS A 385 -11.93 52.43 18.73
CA LYS A 385 -12.19 52.52 20.17
C LYS A 385 -11.16 53.47 20.76
N GLU A 386 -11.56 54.70 21.03
CA GLU A 386 -10.70 55.69 21.68
C GLU A 386 -10.44 55.31 23.15
N SER A 387 -9.30 55.78 23.69
CA SER A 387 -8.91 55.47 25.07
C SER A 387 -9.97 55.91 26.08
N GLY A 388 -10.46 54.97 26.88
CA GLY A 388 -11.47 55.21 27.93
C GLY A 388 -12.87 54.70 27.57
N PHE A 389 -13.10 54.29 26.33
CA PHE A 389 -14.35 53.66 25.88
C PHE A 389 -14.29 52.14 25.99
N GLN A 390 -15.44 51.50 26.24
CA GLN A 390 -15.56 50.03 26.28
C GLN A 390 -15.83 49.40 24.91
N ASN A 391 -16.43 50.17 24.00
CA ASN A 391 -16.82 49.75 22.65
C ASN A 391 -16.26 50.75 21.63
N PHE A 392 -16.26 50.38 20.35
CA PHE A 392 -15.97 51.32 19.26
C PHE A 392 -16.88 52.54 19.36
N ASN A 393 -16.29 53.73 19.38
CA ASN A 393 -17.01 54.98 19.56
C ASN A 393 -16.85 55.92 18.34
N LEU A 394 -16.00 55.57 17.38
CA LEU A 394 -15.84 56.31 16.12
C LEU A 394 -15.92 55.35 14.94
N THR A 395 -16.77 55.63 13.96
CA THR A 395 -16.94 54.83 12.74
C THR A 395 -16.78 55.69 11.51
N TRP A 396 -15.84 55.36 10.62
CA TRP A 396 -15.69 56.03 9.33
C TRP A 396 -16.30 55.20 8.20
N PHE A 397 -16.85 55.87 7.19
CA PHE A 397 -17.41 55.27 5.99
C PHE A 397 -16.74 55.83 4.75
N TYR A 398 -16.39 54.92 3.84
CA TYR A 398 -15.60 55.22 2.65
C TYR A 398 -16.40 54.92 1.38
N ASN A 399 -16.17 55.70 0.34
CA ASN A 399 -16.77 55.47 -0.97
C ASN A 399 -15.89 54.55 -1.84
N ALA A 400 -16.32 54.27 -3.07
CA ALA A 400 -15.60 53.37 -3.99
C ALA A 400 -14.19 53.88 -4.39
N ASP A 401 -13.91 55.16 -4.19
CA ASP A 401 -12.60 55.79 -4.41
C ASP A 401 -11.74 55.82 -3.14
N GLU A 402 -12.17 55.13 -2.07
CA GLU A 402 -11.49 55.03 -0.77
C GLU A 402 -11.30 56.39 -0.07
N THR A 403 -12.17 57.34 -0.39
CA THR A 403 -12.26 58.63 0.31
C THR A 403 -13.37 58.58 1.34
N ALA A 404 -13.12 59.16 2.53
CA ALA A 404 -14.12 59.25 3.57
C ALA A 404 -15.25 60.18 3.09
N PHE A 405 -16.50 59.73 3.25
CA PHE A 405 -17.68 60.56 3.00
C PHE A 405 -18.51 60.81 4.25
N ARG A 406 -18.34 59.98 5.29
CA ARG A 406 -19.04 60.12 6.57
C ARG A 406 -18.22 59.56 7.72
N ALA A 407 -18.29 60.18 8.89
CA ALA A 407 -17.88 59.57 10.16
C ALA A 407 -18.99 59.75 11.21
N GLU A 408 -19.10 58.79 12.12
CA GLU A 408 -20.10 58.74 13.19
C GLU A 408 -19.38 58.59 14.52
N ARG A 409 -19.64 59.46 15.49
CA ARG A 409 -19.04 59.43 16.82
C ARG A 409 -20.11 59.30 17.91
N ASP A 410 -19.96 58.26 18.71
CA ASP A 410 -20.53 58.09 20.04
C ASP A 410 -19.61 58.82 21.03
N SER A 411 -20.11 59.89 21.64
CA SER A 411 -19.30 60.79 22.48
C SER A 411 -19.30 60.40 23.95
N ASP A 412 -20.24 59.56 24.40
CA ASP A 412 -20.36 59.15 25.81
C ASP A 412 -20.26 57.64 26.05
N GLY A 413 -20.19 56.85 24.98
CA GLY A 413 -19.98 55.42 24.97
C GLY A 413 -21.24 54.61 25.22
N ASP A 414 -22.43 55.20 25.07
CA ASP A 414 -23.70 54.51 25.31
C ASP A 414 -24.18 53.64 24.14
N GLY A 415 -23.48 53.70 23.00
CA GLY A 415 -23.76 52.96 21.77
C GLY A 415 -24.67 53.69 20.78
N LEU A 416 -25.09 54.93 21.09
CA LEU A 416 -25.76 55.83 20.16
C LEU A 416 -24.74 56.81 19.57
N THR A 417 -25.07 57.36 18.40
CA THR A 417 -24.20 58.34 17.74
C THR A 417 -24.74 59.73 18.07
N GLU A 418 -23.88 60.59 18.60
CA GLU A 418 -24.23 61.99 18.84
C GLU A 418 -23.69 62.90 17.75
N ILE A 419 -22.59 62.55 17.07
CA ILE A 419 -21.97 63.43 16.09
C ILE A 419 -21.76 62.73 14.76
N TRP A 420 -22.30 63.30 13.69
CA TRP A 420 -22.08 62.90 12.31
C TRP A 420 -21.21 63.94 11.61
N PHE A 421 -20.13 63.49 10.99
CA PHE A 421 -19.27 64.28 10.14
C PHE A 421 -19.50 63.87 8.69
N PHE A 422 -19.61 64.82 7.77
CA PHE A 422 -19.77 64.58 6.34
C PHE A 422 -18.62 65.20 5.56
N TYR A 423 -18.13 64.45 4.57
CA TYR A 423 -16.94 64.80 3.81
C TYR A 423 -17.21 64.71 2.31
N ASN A 424 -16.52 65.56 1.55
CA ASN A 424 -16.45 65.48 0.10
C ASN A 424 -14.99 65.52 -0.34
N ASN A 425 -14.51 64.44 -0.97
CA ASN A 425 -13.08 64.28 -1.32
C ASN A 425 -12.13 64.53 -0.14
N ASN A 426 -12.45 63.94 1.03
CA ASN A 426 -11.74 64.10 2.30
C ASN A 426 -11.73 65.52 2.91
N ILE A 427 -12.51 66.46 2.37
CA ILE A 427 -12.70 67.80 2.96
C ILE A 427 -14.00 67.78 3.77
N LEU A 428 -13.94 68.22 5.02
CA LEU A 428 -15.13 68.34 5.89
C LEU A 428 -16.13 69.35 5.29
N THR A 429 -17.37 68.92 5.05
CA THR A 429 -18.43 69.80 4.52
C THR A 429 -19.49 70.11 5.56
N ASN A 430 -19.87 69.13 6.38
CA ASN A 430 -20.93 69.29 7.36
C ASN A 430 -20.62 68.55 8.67
N ILE A 431 -21.10 69.11 9.77
CA ILE A 431 -21.23 68.40 11.05
C ILE A 431 -22.69 68.46 11.46
N GLU A 432 -23.22 67.35 11.93
CA GLU A 432 -24.52 67.25 12.58
C GLU A 432 -24.30 66.71 13.99
N GLU A 433 -24.88 67.34 15.01
CA GLU A 433 -24.68 66.98 16.42
C GLU A 433 -26.03 66.91 17.14
N ASP A 434 -26.26 65.82 17.85
CA ASP A 434 -27.34 65.58 18.79
C ASP A 434 -26.85 65.91 20.21
N THR A 435 -27.21 67.09 20.70
CA THR A 435 -26.82 67.58 22.03
C THR A 435 -27.77 67.11 23.13
N ASN A 436 -28.99 66.68 22.77
CA ASN A 436 -30.03 66.28 23.72
C ASN A 436 -30.14 64.75 23.91
N LYS A 437 -29.46 63.98 23.05
CA LYS A 437 -29.37 62.51 23.02
C LYS A 437 -30.69 61.81 22.74
N ASP A 438 -31.49 62.35 21.84
CA ASP A 438 -32.74 61.74 21.38
C ASP A 438 -32.60 60.87 20.11
N GLY A 439 -31.39 60.80 19.57
CA GLY A 439 -31.01 60.07 18.36
C GLY A 439 -31.19 60.89 17.08
N ARG A 440 -31.39 62.21 17.18
CA ARG A 440 -31.54 63.12 16.04
C ARG A 440 -30.69 64.36 16.25
N PRO A 441 -30.01 64.85 15.20
CA PRO A 441 -29.22 66.06 15.33
C PRO A 441 -30.13 67.28 15.61
N ASP A 442 -29.65 68.16 16.49
CA ASP A 442 -30.25 69.47 16.80
C ASP A 442 -29.27 70.64 16.54
N VAL A 443 -28.02 70.33 16.19
CA VAL A 443 -27.02 71.29 15.71
C VAL A 443 -26.53 70.85 14.34
N TRP A 444 -26.45 71.79 13.39
CA TRP A 444 -25.87 71.57 12.06
C TRP A 444 -24.86 72.65 11.74
N GLU A 445 -23.72 72.27 11.20
CA GLU A 445 -22.66 73.18 10.76
C GLU A 445 -22.27 72.88 9.33
N THR A 446 -21.92 73.93 8.58
CA THR A 446 -21.44 73.84 7.20
C THR A 446 -20.09 74.52 7.06
N TYR A 447 -19.19 73.91 6.29
CA TYR A 447 -17.82 74.34 6.11
C TYR A 447 -17.52 74.58 4.63
N ASP A 448 -16.63 75.53 4.33
CA ASP A 448 -16.14 75.72 2.96
C ASP A 448 -14.97 74.77 2.63
N HIS A 449 -14.47 74.85 1.39
CA HIS A 449 -13.34 74.05 0.89
C HIS A 449 -12.01 74.27 1.64
N THR A 450 -11.92 75.27 2.52
CA THR A 450 -10.77 75.52 3.41
C THR A 450 -11.02 75.06 4.84
N GLU A 451 -12.14 74.36 5.08
CA GLU A 451 -12.62 73.93 6.40
C GLU A 451 -12.95 75.11 7.33
N ALA A 452 -13.25 76.28 6.76
CA ALA A 452 -13.75 77.41 7.51
C ALA A 452 -15.27 77.31 7.71
N LEU A 453 -15.74 77.51 8.95
CA LEU A 453 -17.16 77.48 9.30
C LEU A 453 -17.92 78.62 8.57
N THR A 454 -18.83 78.23 7.68
CA THR A 454 -19.65 79.15 6.87
C THR A 454 -21.01 79.40 7.52
N SER A 455 -21.66 78.37 8.05
CA SER A 455 -22.91 78.52 8.78
C SER A 455 -23.06 77.50 9.89
N ARG A 456 -23.80 77.87 10.92
CA ARG A 456 -24.24 77.00 12.01
C ARG A 456 -25.72 77.26 12.25
N SER A 457 -26.52 76.20 12.28
CA SER A 457 -27.92 76.26 12.69
C SER A 457 -28.18 75.37 13.91
N ARG A 458 -29.12 75.77 14.76
CA ARG A 458 -29.54 75.01 15.94
C ARG A 458 -31.05 74.97 16.09
N ASP A 459 -31.57 73.80 16.41
CA ASP A 459 -32.93 73.59 16.89
C ASP A 459 -32.92 73.63 18.43
N ILE A 460 -33.51 74.68 19.00
CA ILE A 460 -33.48 74.90 20.46
C ILE A 460 -34.68 74.22 21.13
N ASN A 461 -35.74 73.99 20.36
CA ASN A 461 -37.01 73.47 20.84
C ASN A 461 -37.17 71.96 20.58
N TYR A 462 -36.28 71.37 19.79
CA TYR A 462 -36.18 69.96 19.44
C TYR A 462 -37.39 69.43 18.64
N ASP A 463 -37.96 70.24 17.75
CA ASP A 463 -39.05 69.85 16.84
C ASP A 463 -38.57 69.29 15.49
N GLY A 464 -37.25 69.27 15.26
CA GLY A 464 -36.58 68.83 14.04
C GLY A 464 -36.39 69.94 13.00
N VAL A 465 -36.69 71.19 13.34
CA VAL A 465 -36.50 72.35 12.46
C VAL A 465 -35.59 73.38 13.17
N PRO A 466 -34.52 73.85 12.53
CA PRO A 466 -33.64 74.83 13.16
C PRO A 466 -34.33 76.17 13.45
N ASP A 467 -34.21 76.63 14.70
CA ASP A 467 -34.73 77.92 15.19
C ASP A 467 -33.72 79.07 15.03
N LEU A 468 -32.42 78.76 15.07
CA LEU A 468 -31.32 79.72 15.06
C LEU A 468 -30.39 79.46 13.87
N LEU A 469 -29.99 80.52 13.16
CA LEU A 469 -29.01 80.46 12.07
C LEU A 469 -27.94 81.55 12.25
N GLU A 470 -26.68 81.14 12.32
CA GLU A 470 -25.49 81.98 12.37
C GLU A 470 -24.69 81.77 11.08
N SER A 471 -24.46 82.83 10.29
CA SER A 471 -23.70 82.75 9.03
C SER A 471 -22.52 83.71 9.04
N ASN A 472 -21.32 83.21 8.74
CA ASN A 472 -20.14 84.03 8.51
C ASN A 472 -20.04 84.32 7.00
N ASN A 473 -20.11 85.61 6.63
CA ASN A 473 -19.94 86.07 5.25
C ASN A 473 -18.47 86.19 4.85
#